data_AF-A0A3M1Z1L7-F1
#
_entry.id   AF-A0A3M1Z1L7-F1
#
_cell.length_a   1.000
_cell.length_b   1.000
_cell.length_c   1.000
_cell.angle_alpha   90.00
_cell.angle_beta   90.00
_cell.angle_gamma   90.00
#
_symmetry.space_group_name_H-M   'P 1'
#
loop_
_entity.id
_entity.type
_entity.pdbx_description
1 polymer ?
#
loop_
_entity_poly.entity_id
_entity_poly.type
_entity_poly.pdbx_seq_one_letter_code
_entity_poly.pdbx_strand_id
1 'polypeptide(L)'
;MEIRRTVQAILESRVCPPDQAMELLRLLQSREPTGEEREALDRLREALESGEVRVPAAGRYRNIMEELVWAEVERRCEDPEVLRAVRTNLHDIMAYALNRLPPLYATSLEGASFQRRRAQEALADFVALRVEEAIATTAHRPDWHPERLPLADDPAPRLLDVLRHLGGESGSGTGPSD
;
A
#
# COMPACT_ATOMS: atom_id res chain seq x y z
N MET A 1 -9.93 26.30 16.89
CA MET A 1 -8.47 26.47 16.64
C MET A 1 -7.93 25.39 15.70
N GLU A 2 -8.21 24.10 15.95
CA GLU A 2 -7.68 22.99 15.14
C GLU A 2 -8.18 23.01 13.68
N ILE A 3 -9.48 23.26 13.43
CA ILE A 3 -10.04 23.36 12.07
C ILE A 3 -9.30 24.44 11.27
N ARG A 4 -9.17 25.64 11.85
CA ARG A 4 -8.53 26.79 11.19
C ARG A 4 -7.06 26.51 10.86
N ARG A 5 -6.34 25.82 11.75
CA ARG A 5 -4.95 25.43 11.54
C ARG A 5 -4.82 24.41 10.41
N THR A 6 -5.69 23.39 10.37
CA THR A 6 -5.67 22.36 9.33
C THR A 6 -6.04 22.96 7.97
N VAL A 7 -7.06 23.83 7.91
CA VAL A 7 -7.42 24.57 6.71
C VAL A 7 -6.26 25.43 6.20
N GLN A 8 -5.61 26.18 7.10
CA GLN A 8 -4.47 27.02 6.73
C GLN A 8 -3.32 26.20 6.12
N ALA A 9 -3.00 25.04 6.70
CA ALA A 9 -1.98 24.15 6.18
C ALA A 9 -2.31 23.58 4.79
N ILE A 10 -3.59 23.28 4.52
CA ILE A 10 -4.06 22.83 3.20
C ILE A 10 -3.91 23.95 2.16
N LEU A 11 -4.33 25.17 2.52
CA LEU A 11 -4.23 26.34 1.63
C LEU A 11 -2.77 26.67 1.30
N GLU A 12 -1.87 26.61 2.28
CA GLU A 12 -0.43 26.86 2.09
C GLU A 12 0.23 25.78 1.22
N SER A 13 -0.13 24.51 1.40
CA SER A 13 0.45 23.40 0.65
C SER A 13 -0.15 23.23 -0.74
N ARG A 14 -1.28 23.89 -1.06
CA ARG A 14 -2.04 23.76 -2.32
C ARG A 14 -2.46 22.34 -2.68
N VAL A 15 -2.39 21.44 -1.70
CA VAL A 15 -2.80 20.04 -1.81
C VAL A 15 -3.67 19.77 -0.60
N CYS A 16 -4.70 18.94 -0.75
CA CYS A 16 -5.51 18.46 0.36
C CYS A 16 -5.12 17.01 0.71
N PRO A 17 -4.14 16.78 1.59
CA PRO A 17 -3.76 15.45 2.05
C PRO A 17 -4.96 14.67 2.65
N PRO A 18 -5.07 13.35 2.38
CA PRO A 18 -6.17 12.54 2.92
C PRO A 18 -6.27 12.54 4.45
N ASP A 19 -5.15 12.59 5.16
CA ASP A 19 -5.08 12.68 6.62
C ASP A 19 -5.65 14.00 7.15
N GLN A 20 -5.33 15.13 6.50
CA GLN A 20 -5.86 16.44 6.86
C GLN A 20 -7.36 16.57 6.54
N ALA A 21 -7.80 15.99 5.41
CA ALA A 21 -9.21 15.91 5.06
C ALA A 21 -10.01 15.08 6.07
N MET A 22 -9.47 13.92 6.50
CA MET A 22 -10.10 13.07 7.50
C MET A 22 -10.18 13.75 8.87
N GLU A 23 -9.13 14.47 9.29
CA GLU A 23 -9.18 15.20 10.56
C GLU A 23 -10.21 16.34 10.51
N LEU A 24 -10.32 17.05 9.39
CA LEU A 24 -11.38 18.04 9.20
C LEU A 24 -12.78 17.41 9.29
N LEU A 25 -13.01 16.27 8.63
CA LEU A 25 -14.28 15.54 8.71
C LEU A 25 -14.59 15.10 10.15
N ARG A 26 -13.61 14.55 10.87
CA ARG A 26 -13.75 14.14 12.27
C ARG A 26 -14.14 15.31 13.17
N LEU A 27 -13.46 16.44 13.01
CA LEU A 27 -13.74 17.64 13.80
C LEU A 27 -15.14 18.18 13.52
N LEU A 28 -15.56 18.24 12.26
CA LEU A 28 -16.89 18.69 11.84
C LEU A 28 -18.02 17.76 12.32
N GLN A 29 -17.75 16.46 12.45
CA GLN A 29 -18.72 15.50 13.01
C GLN A 29 -18.84 15.60 14.53
N SER A 30 -17.76 15.99 15.23
CA SER A 30 -17.74 16.06 16.69
C SER A 30 -18.36 17.33 17.28
N ARG A 31 -18.38 18.44 16.52
CA ARG A 31 -18.85 19.74 16.99
C ARG A 31 -19.19 20.68 15.84
N GLU A 32 -20.04 21.67 16.13
CA GLU A 32 -20.27 22.76 15.18
C GLU A 32 -19.06 23.71 15.10
N PRO A 33 -18.71 24.20 13.89
CA PRO A 33 -17.64 25.16 13.70
C PRO A 33 -18.08 26.57 14.13
N THR A 34 -17.15 27.32 14.72
CA THR A 34 -17.36 28.74 15.06
C THR A 34 -17.44 29.60 13.79
N GLY A 35 -17.84 30.88 13.93
CA GLY A 35 -17.90 31.81 12.80
C GLY A 35 -16.58 31.91 12.02
N GLU A 36 -15.45 32.05 12.73
CA GLU A 36 -14.12 32.09 12.09
C GLU A 36 -13.73 30.77 11.41
N GLU A 37 -14.12 29.63 12.00
CA GLU A 37 -13.83 28.32 11.41
C GLU A 37 -14.70 28.08 10.16
N ARG A 38 -15.93 28.59 10.15
CA ARG A 38 -16.81 28.55 8.98
C ARG A 38 -16.27 29.39 7.83
N GLU A 39 -15.77 30.59 8.12
CA GLU A 39 -15.10 31.44 7.12
C GLU A 39 -13.85 30.75 6.55
N ALA A 40 -13.05 30.09 7.39
CA ALA A 40 -11.90 29.32 6.91
C ALA A 40 -12.34 28.16 6.00
N LEU A 41 -13.41 27.44 6.36
CA LEU A 41 -13.95 26.35 5.53
C LEU A 41 -14.51 26.87 4.19
N ASP A 42 -15.14 28.05 4.18
CA ASP A 42 -15.61 28.69 2.94
C ASP A 42 -14.45 29.02 2.01
N ARG A 43 -13.33 29.54 2.54
CA ARG A 43 -12.11 29.77 1.74
C ARG A 43 -11.53 28.47 1.19
N LEU A 44 -11.52 27.40 1.97
CA LEU A 44 -11.09 26.07 1.50
C LEU A 44 -12.00 25.55 0.39
N ARG A 45 -13.32 25.74 0.52
CA ARG A 45 -14.29 25.37 -0.53
C ARG A 45 -13.98 26.10 -1.83
N GLU A 46 -13.82 27.43 -1.78
CA GLU A 46 -13.48 28.24 -2.95
C GLU A 46 -12.16 27.80 -3.60
N ALA A 47 -11.14 27.48 -2.81
CA ALA A 47 -9.85 27.01 -3.31
C ALA A 47 -9.93 25.61 -3.96
N LEU A 48 -10.83 24.74 -3.49
CA LEU A 48 -11.11 23.44 -4.12
C LEU A 48 -11.91 23.60 -5.42
N GLU A 49 -12.91 24.47 -5.43
CA GLU A 49 -13.76 24.76 -6.60
C GLU A 49 -12.98 25.45 -7.73
N SER A 50 -12.07 26.36 -7.38
CA SER A 50 -11.18 27.03 -8.34
C SER A 50 -10.05 26.13 -8.84
N GLY A 51 -9.81 24.99 -8.19
CA GLY A 51 -8.70 24.09 -8.46
C GLY A 51 -7.34 24.60 -7.98
N GLU A 52 -7.29 25.66 -7.19
CA GLU A 52 -6.07 26.16 -6.53
C GLU A 52 -5.50 25.14 -5.53
N VAL A 53 -6.40 24.40 -4.86
CA VAL A 53 -6.05 23.26 -4.03
C VAL A 53 -6.39 21.98 -4.79
N ARG A 54 -5.39 21.13 -5.03
CA ARG A 54 -5.61 19.81 -5.61
C ARG A 54 -5.90 18.79 -4.53
N VAL A 55 -6.99 18.06 -4.69
CA VAL A 55 -7.16 16.79 -3.98
C VAL A 55 -6.30 15.77 -4.73
N PRO A 56 -5.23 15.24 -4.12
CA PRO A 56 -4.47 14.17 -4.75
C PRO A 56 -5.45 13.02 -4.98
N ALA A 57 -5.43 12.43 -6.18
CA ALA A 57 -6.24 11.26 -6.47
C ALA A 57 -6.03 10.25 -5.34
N ALA A 58 -7.11 9.89 -4.63
CA ALA A 58 -7.10 8.89 -3.57
C ALA A 58 -6.62 7.56 -4.18
N GLY A 59 -5.32 7.33 -4.18
CA GLY A 59 -4.72 6.47 -5.20
C GLY A 59 -3.37 5.89 -4.83
N ARG A 60 -3.09 5.71 -3.55
CA ARG A 60 -2.05 4.75 -3.14
C ARG A 60 -2.75 3.56 -2.52
N TYR A 61 -2.82 2.47 -3.27
CA TYR A 61 -3.10 1.17 -2.69
C TYR A 61 -1.93 0.82 -1.76
N ARG A 62 -2.22 0.32 -0.56
CA ARG A 62 -1.19 -0.16 0.37
C ARG A 62 -1.58 -1.51 0.93
N ASN A 63 -0.62 -2.41 1.08
CA ASN A 63 -0.85 -3.69 1.74
C ASN A 63 -0.70 -3.51 3.25
N ILE A 64 -1.80 -3.65 3.99
CA ILE A 64 -1.81 -3.50 5.45
C ILE A 64 -0.97 -4.58 6.15
N MET A 65 -0.72 -5.72 5.48
CA MET A 65 0.17 -6.74 6.02
C MET A 65 1.61 -6.26 6.18
N GLU A 66 2.08 -5.31 5.37
CA GLU A 66 3.43 -4.77 5.52
C GLU A 66 3.62 -4.11 6.89
N GLU A 67 2.63 -3.34 7.35
CA GLU A 67 2.64 -2.70 8.66
C GLU A 67 2.56 -3.71 9.80
N LEU A 68 1.72 -4.75 9.67
CA LEU A 68 1.54 -5.75 10.71
C LEU A 68 2.75 -6.66 10.87
N VAL A 69 3.36 -7.07 9.75
CA VAL A 69 4.60 -7.85 9.76
C VAL A 69 5.74 -7.02 10.34
N TRP A 70 5.84 -5.73 9.95
CA TRP A 70 6.85 -4.83 10.50
C TRP A 70 6.74 -4.73 12.03
N ALA A 71 5.54 -4.46 12.54
CA ALA A 71 5.29 -4.33 13.98
C ALA A 71 5.63 -5.62 14.74
N GLU A 72 5.32 -6.79 14.18
CA GLU A 72 5.68 -8.07 14.79
C GLU A 72 7.20 -8.31 14.77
N VAL A 73 7.89 -7.96 13.69
CA VAL A 73 9.36 -8.04 13.63
C VAL A 73 10.00 -7.12 14.68
N GLU A 74 9.51 -5.88 14.82
CA GLU A 74 9.96 -4.96 15.87
C GLU A 74 9.75 -5.55 17.26
N ARG A 75 8.57 -6.14 17.53
CA ARG A 75 8.27 -6.82 18.79
C ARG A 75 9.22 -7.97 19.07
N ARG A 76 9.58 -8.78 18.06
CA ARG A 76 10.55 -9.88 18.20
C ARG A 76 11.98 -9.37 18.45
N CYS A 77 12.31 -8.17 17.99
CA CYS A 77 13.60 -7.53 18.20
C CYS A 77 13.80 -6.95 19.61
N GLU A 78 12.80 -7.03 20.49
CA GLU A 78 12.98 -6.78 21.92
C GLU A 78 13.98 -7.77 22.55
N ASP A 79 14.11 -8.97 22.00
CA ASP A 79 15.18 -9.91 22.32
C ASP A 79 16.49 -9.51 21.61
N PRO A 80 17.58 -9.20 22.34
CA PRO A 80 18.87 -8.81 21.76
C PRO A 80 19.49 -9.85 20.81
N GLU A 81 19.27 -11.15 21.03
CA GLU A 81 19.81 -12.20 20.17
C GLU A 81 19.05 -12.25 18.84
N VAL A 82 17.73 -12.04 18.88
CA VAL A 82 16.89 -11.93 17.68
C VAL A 82 17.24 -10.65 16.91
N LEU A 83 17.42 -9.53 17.59
CA LEU A 83 17.80 -8.25 16.97
C LEU A 83 19.08 -8.38 16.13
N ARG A 84 20.09 -9.12 16.60
CA ARG A 84 21.32 -9.36 15.83
C ARG A 84 21.04 -10.13 14.54
N ALA A 85 20.22 -11.18 14.61
CA ALA A 85 19.86 -11.98 13.44
C ALA A 85 18.99 -11.20 12.42
N VAL A 86 18.05 -10.38 12.93
CA VAL A 86 17.14 -9.57 12.11
C VAL A 86 17.87 -8.42 11.43
N ARG A 87 18.74 -7.68 12.14
CA ARG A 87 19.42 -6.48 11.60
C ARG A 87 20.18 -6.75 10.30
N THR A 88 20.74 -7.95 10.15
CA THR A 88 21.49 -8.32 8.95
C THR A 88 20.58 -8.70 7.78
N ASN A 89 19.35 -9.17 8.03
CA ASN A 89 18.47 -9.75 7.00
C ASN A 89 17.02 -9.28 7.07
N LEU A 90 16.76 -8.07 7.59
CA LEU A 90 15.41 -7.56 7.82
C LEU A 90 14.53 -7.64 6.57
N HIS A 91 15.06 -7.20 5.43
CA HIS A 91 14.31 -7.21 4.16
C HIS A 91 13.96 -8.63 3.70
N ASP A 92 14.87 -9.59 3.88
CA ASP A 92 14.62 -10.99 3.53
C ASP A 92 13.56 -11.62 4.45
N ILE A 93 13.59 -11.28 5.74
CA ILE A 93 12.61 -11.72 6.74
C ILE A 93 11.23 -11.15 6.38
N MET A 94 11.15 -9.85 6.10
CA MET A 94 9.92 -9.18 5.66
C MET A 94 9.36 -9.82 4.39
N ALA A 95 10.20 -10.00 3.36
CA ALA A 95 9.78 -10.61 2.09
C ALA A 95 9.34 -12.07 2.27
N TYR A 96 10.07 -12.85 3.09
CA TYR A 96 9.72 -14.23 3.37
C TYR A 96 8.35 -14.35 4.03
N ALA A 97 8.08 -13.51 5.04
CA ALA A 97 6.80 -13.50 5.75
C ALA A 97 5.66 -13.02 4.84
N LEU A 98 5.83 -11.90 4.15
CA LEU A 98 4.79 -11.30 3.30
C LEU A 98 4.38 -12.22 2.14
N ASN A 99 5.33 -12.93 1.52
CA ASN A 99 5.04 -13.88 0.44
C ASN A 99 4.22 -15.11 0.89
N ARG A 100 3.99 -15.27 2.20
CA ARG A 100 3.23 -16.39 2.80
C ARG A 100 1.97 -15.93 3.52
N LEU A 101 1.67 -14.64 3.49
CA LEU A 101 0.52 -14.03 4.13
C LEU A 101 -0.48 -13.57 3.07
N PRO A 102 -1.80 -13.67 3.33
CA PRO A 102 -2.80 -13.13 2.41
C PRO A 102 -2.64 -11.60 2.31
N PRO A 103 -2.49 -11.01 1.11
CA PRO A 103 -2.33 -9.58 0.97
C PRO A 103 -3.62 -8.84 1.32
N LEU A 104 -3.52 -7.74 2.08
CA LEU A 104 -4.66 -6.92 2.49
C LEU A 104 -4.52 -5.51 1.94
N TYR A 105 -4.87 -5.33 0.67
CA TYR A 105 -4.82 -4.01 0.05
C TYR A 105 -5.97 -3.11 0.48
N ALA A 106 -5.67 -1.83 0.66
CA ALA A 106 -6.66 -0.77 0.87
C ALA A 106 -6.27 0.48 0.07
N THR A 107 -7.26 1.16 -0.50
CA THR A 107 -7.14 2.41 -1.26
C THR A 107 -7.63 3.63 -0.48
N SER A 108 -8.29 3.41 0.67
CA SER A 108 -8.78 4.46 1.57
C SER A 108 -8.24 4.25 3.00
N LEU A 109 -8.20 5.34 3.77
CA LEU A 109 -7.79 5.29 5.18
C LEU A 109 -8.78 4.50 6.04
N GLU A 110 -10.07 4.61 5.75
CA GLU A 110 -11.11 3.83 6.42
C GLU A 110 -10.96 2.33 6.12
N GLY A 111 -10.79 1.97 4.84
CA GLY A 111 -10.55 0.59 4.42
C GLY A 111 -9.28 0.02 5.05
N ALA A 112 -8.22 0.82 5.12
CA ALA A 112 -6.98 0.44 5.80
C ALA A 112 -7.21 0.17 7.30
N SER A 113 -7.99 1.02 7.97
CA SER A 113 -8.30 0.87 9.39
C SER A 113 -9.18 -0.35 9.66
N PHE A 114 -10.16 -0.61 8.80
CA PHE A 114 -10.98 -1.82 8.85
C PHE A 114 -10.14 -3.08 8.66
N GLN A 115 -9.32 -3.12 7.61
CA GLN A 115 -8.44 -4.26 7.31
C GLN A 115 -7.45 -4.52 8.44
N ARG A 116 -6.90 -3.46 9.06
CA ARG A 116 -6.01 -3.58 10.22
C ARG A 116 -6.70 -4.26 11.39
N ARG A 117 -7.87 -3.76 11.81
CA ARG A 117 -8.62 -4.36 12.94
C ARG A 117 -8.97 -5.82 12.67
N ARG A 118 -9.52 -6.10 11.49
CA ARG A 118 -9.87 -7.46 11.09
C ARG A 118 -8.66 -8.40 11.08
N ALA A 119 -7.52 -7.94 10.59
CA ALA A 119 -6.29 -8.74 10.56
C ALA A 119 -5.72 -8.96 11.96
N GLN A 120 -5.80 -7.97 12.85
CA GLN A 120 -5.40 -8.14 14.25
C GLN A 120 -6.26 -9.18 14.96
N GLU A 121 -7.57 -9.21 14.69
CA GLU A 121 -8.49 -10.18 15.29
C GLU A 121 -8.32 -11.60 14.73
N ALA A 122 -8.08 -11.74 13.42
CA ALA A 122 -8.15 -13.04 12.75
C ALA A 122 -6.79 -13.62 12.32
N LEU A 123 -5.76 -12.79 12.19
CA LEU A 123 -4.48 -13.16 11.56
C LEU A 123 -3.25 -12.88 12.44
N ALA A 124 -3.41 -12.32 13.64
CA ALA A 124 -2.26 -11.98 14.50
C ALA A 124 -1.35 -13.19 14.78
N ASP A 125 -1.93 -14.33 15.18
CA ASP A 125 -1.17 -15.56 15.43
C ASP A 125 -0.49 -16.08 14.16
N PHE A 126 -1.16 -15.93 13.01
CA PHE A 126 -0.61 -16.36 11.73
C PHE A 126 0.57 -15.47 11.30
N VAL A 127 0.47 -14.15 11.51
CA VAL A 127 1.57 -13.21 11.29
C VAL A 127 2.76 -13.55 12.19
N ALA A 128 2.51 -13.77 13.48
CA ALA A 128 3.55 -14.16 14.45
C ALA A 128 4.27 -15.43 14.01
N LEU A 129 3.53 -16.46 13.62
CA LEU A 129 4.09 -17.72 13.12
C LEU A 129 4.95 -17.51 11.86
N ARG A 130 4.47 -16.75 10.88
CA ARG A 130 5.22 -16.50 9.63
C ARG A 130 6.50 -15.70 9.87
N VAL A 131 6.48 -14.72 10.79
CA VAL A 131 7.67 -13.95 11.18
C VAL A 131 8.69 -14.83 11.90
N GLU A 132 8.23 -15.72 12.77
CA GLU A 132 9.10 -16.67 13.46
C GLU A 132 9.81 -17.62 12.50
N GLU A 133 9.06 -18.22 11.57
CA GLU A 133 9.62 -19.06 10.51
C GLU A 133 10.62 -18.27 9.64
N ALA A 134 10.31 -17.00 9.35
CA ALA A 134 11.18 -16.14 8.56
C ALA A 134 12.53 -15.89 9.25
N ILE A 135 12.51 -15.58 10.55
CA ILE A 135 13.71 -15.35 11.36
C ILE A 135 14.55 -16.64 11.41
N ALA A 136 13.92 -17.77 11.74
CA ALA A 136 14.62 -19.06 11.81
C ALA A 136 15.23 -19.47 10.46
N THR A 137 14.47 -19.35 9.37
CA THR A 137 14.93 -19.76 8.03
C THR A 137 16.05 -18.86 7.52
N THR A 138 15.94 -17.55 7.74
CA THR A 138 16.92 -16.58 7.22
C THR A 138 18.22 -16.63 8.02
N ALA A 139 18.15 -16.93 9.32
CA ALA A 139 19.32 -17.20 10.15
C ALA A 139 20.12 -18.43 9.68
N HIS A 140 19.43 -19.42 9.08
CA HIS A 140 20.05 -20.65 8.57
C HIS A 140 20.44 -20.62 7.09
N ARG A 141 20.30 -19.48 6.40
CA ARG A 141 20.66 -19.26 4.97
C ARG A 141 20.55 -20.54 4.11
N PRO A 142 19.36 -20.96 3.68
CA PRO A 142 19.26 -22.07 2.74
C PRO A 142 19.96 -21.68 1.43
N ASP A 143 20.68 -22.64 0.84
CA ASP A 143 21.15 -22.54 -0.53
C ASP A 143 19.95 -22.16 -1.41
N TRP A 144 20.15 -21.16 -2.28
CA TRP A 144 19.08 -20.63 -3.12
C TRP A 144 18.52 -21.73 -4.00
N HIS A 145 17.30 -22.19 -3.70
CA HIS A 145 16.66 -23.24 -4.47
C HIS A 145 16.34 -22.78 -5.90
N PRO A 146 16.48 -23.67 -6.91
CA PRO A 146 16.24 -23.34 -8.32
C PRO A 146 14.81 -22.84 -8.60
N GLU A 147 13.80 -23.13 -7.77
CA GLU A 147 12.47 -22.54 -7.91
C GLU A 147 12.38 -21.01 -7.65
N ARG A 148 13.44 -20.37 -7.15
CA ARG A 148 13.56 -18.89 -7.12
C ARG A 148 14.03 -18.31 -8.47
N LEU A 149 14.23 -19.15 -9.48
CA LEU A 149 14.31 -18.67 -10.86
C LEU A 149 13.02 -17.88 -11.14
N PRO A 150 13.12 -16.71 -11.81
CA PRO A 150 11.93 -16.00 -12.29
C PRO A 150 11.03 -17.01 -13.01
N LEU A 151 9.71 -16.89 -12.81
CA LEU A 151 8.66 -17.77 -13.38
C LEU A 151 9.21 -18.48 -14.61
N ALA A 152 9.59 -19.75 -14.44
CA ALA A 152 10.36 -20.49 -15.43
C ALA A 152 9.47 -20.73 -16.66
N ASP A 153 9.45 -19.73 -17.52
CA ASP A 153 8.97 -19.69 -18.88
C ASP A 153 9.67 -18.46 -19.46
N ASP A 154 10.58 -18.68 -20.41
CA ASP A 154 11.09 -17.59 -21.25
C ASP A 154 9.90 -16.73 -21.69
N PRO A 155 9.81 -15.44 -21.34
CA PRO A 155 8.67 -14.60 -21.71
C PRO A 155 8.70 -14.22 -23.21
N ALA A 156 9.81 -14.47 -23.92
CA ALA A 156 9.99 -14.10 -25.32
C ALA A 156 8.94 -14.69 -26.28
N PRO A 157 8.52 -15.98 -26.18
CA PRO A 157 7.50 -16.55 -27.05
C PRO A 157 6.13 -15.90 -26.82
N ARG A 158 5.76 -15.66 -25.55
CA ARG A 158 4.49 -15.00 -25.20
C ARG A 158 4.47 -13.53 -25.62
N LEU A 159 5.61 -12.84 -25.55
CA LEU A 159 5.74 -11.45 -26.02
C LEU A 159 5.62 -11.36 -27.55
N LEU A 160 6.22 -12.29 -28.30
CA LEU A 160 6.09 -12.38 -29.76
C LEU A 160 4.65 -12.65 -30.21
N ASP A 161 3.90 -13.45 -29.45
CA ASP A 161 2.49 -13.71 -29.74
C ASP A 161 1.63 -12.47 -29.47
N VAL A 162 1.89 -11.74 -28.38
CA VAL A 162 1.23 -10.46 -28.09
C VAL A 162 1.56 -9.41 -29.17
N LEU A 163 2.82 -9.33 -29.62
CA LEU A 163 3.23 -8.41 -30.68
C LEU A 163 2.62 -8.78 -32.05
N ARG A 164 2.44 -10.08 -32.34
CA ARG A 164 1.74 -10.54 -33.55
C ARG A 164 0.25 -10.19 -33.55
N HIS A 165 -0.41 -10.25 -32.38
CA HIS A 165 -1.81 -9.84 -32.25
C HIS A 165 -2.00 -8.32 -32.28
N LEU A 166 -1.05 -7.54 -31.73
CA LEU A 166 -1.05 -6.08 -31.82
C LEU A 166 -0.64 -5.57 -33.22
N GLY A 167 0.10 -6.40 -33.97
CA GLY A 167 0.57 -6.12 -35.32
C GLY A 167 -0.45 -6.34 -36.43
N GLY A 168 -1.72 -6.64 -36.11
CA GLY A 168 -2.88 -6.59 -36.98
C GLY A 168 -2.64 -7.02 -38.44
N GLU A 169 -3.08 -8.23 -38.77
CA GLU A 169 -3.29 -8.67 -40.15
C GLU A 169 -3.86 -7.52 -41.01
N SER A 170 -3.01 -6.97 -41.88
CA SER A 170 -3.44 -6.26 -43.08
C SER A 170 -3.16 -7.23 -44.22
N GLY A 171 -4.26 -7.77 -44.75
CA GLY A 171 -4.27 -9.01 -45.50
C GLY A 171 -3.56 -8.97 -46.85
N SER A 172 -3.44 -10.16 -47.42
CA SER A 172 -3.89 -10.36 -48.80
C SER A 172 -4.20 -11.83 -48.99
N GLY A 173 -5.48 -12.12 -49.21
CA GLY A 173 -5.92 -13.43 -49.64
C GLY A 173 -5.38 -13.74 -51.03
N THR A 174 -5.02 -15.01 -51.22
CA THR A 174 -5.16 -15.67 -52.51
C THR A 174 -5.79 -17.02 -52.22
N GLY A 175 -7.08 -17.14 -52.57
CA GLY A 175 -7.80 -18.40 -52.52
C GLY A 175 -7.28 -19.37 -53.58
N PRO A 176 -7.57 -20.67 -53.45
CA PRO A 176 -7.23 -21.63 -54.48
C PRO A 176 -8.29 -21.54 -55.59
N SER A 177 -7.84 -21.36 -56.83
CA SER A 177 -8.65 -21.60 -58.03
C SER A 177 -7.93 -22.64 -58.88
N ASP A 178 -8.60 -23.79 -59.01
CA ASP A 178 -8.45 -24.90 -59.97
C ASP A 178 -7.05 -25.36 -60.45
#